data_AF-A0A944SVN4-F1
#
_entry.id   AF-A0A944SVN4-F1
#
_cell.length_a   1.000
_cell.length_b   1.000
_cell.length_c   1.000
_cell.angle_alpha   90.00
_cell.angle_beta   90.00
_cell.angle_gamma   90.00
#
_symmetry.space_group_name_H-M   'P 1'
#
loop_
_entity.id
_entity.type
_entity.pdbx_description
1 polymer ?
#
loop_
_entity_poly.entity_id
_entity_poly.type
_entity_poly.pdbx_seq_one_letter_code
_entity_poly.pdbx_strand_id
1 'polypeptide(L)'
;MAFLFYLPVGWDVILGRAYFHYLCKTDAGIHIYDTVELGVEYWSLSGSPKFYTGRGKFDEAFFETKYEYRTVDNFPVLGSFLNIRNRLFQVFDNDTERVLGEKSHYYYGGKRVMNTWQPFSGGKRFSCLSNSDLPNNLTVARYPEDYSKFTSHIFLNKQ
;
A
#
# COMPACT_ATOMS: atom_id res chain seq x y z
N MET A 1 21.96 -1.21 -46.25
CA MET A 1 21.82 -0.53 -44.95
C MET A 1 20.34 -0.44 -44.62
N ALA A 2 19.80 -1.32 -43.79
CA ALA A 2 18.40 -1.26 -43.36
C ALA A 2 18.32 -1.59 -41.86
N PHE A 3 18.88 -0.70 -41.04
CA PHE A 3 18.59 -0.63 -39.61
C PHE A 3 17.26 0.11 -39.43
N LEU A 4 16.12 -0.54 -39.67
CA LEU A 4 14.82 0.13 -39.52
C LEU A 4 13.67 -0.78 -39.07
N PHE A 5 13.96 -1.91 -38.42
CA PHE A 5 12.92 -2.84 -37.91
C PHE A 5 13.20 -3.41 -36.51
N TYR A 6 13.86 -2.66 -35.62
CA TYR A 6 14.16 -3.15 -34.27
C TYR A 6 13.31 -2.60 -33.12
N LEU A 7 12.32 -1.73 -33.38
CA LEU A 7 11.41 -1.27 -32.33
C LEU A 7 9.98 -1.16 -32.88
N PRO A 8 9.09 -2.12 -32.55
CA PRO A 8 8.03 -1.76 -31.60
C PRO A 8 7.59 -2.91 -30.68
N VAL A 9 8.45 -3.89 -30.37
CA VAL A 9 8.12 -4.96 -29.41
C VAL A 9 8.88 -4.71 -28.10
N GLY A 10 8.20 -4.21 -27.06
CA GLY A 10 8.77 -3.99 -25.73
C GLY A 10 8.94 -2.54 -25.28
N TRP A 11 8.58 -1.54 -26.11
CA TRP A 11 8.57 -0.13 -25.70
C TRP A 11 7.51 0.12 -24.60
N ASP A 12 6.38 -0.58 -24.70
CA ASP A 12 5.32 -0.64 -23.70
C ASP A 12 5.83 -1.14 -22.35
N VAL A 13 6.86 -1.99 -22.36
CA VAL A 13 7.48 -2.52 -21.15
C VAL A 13 8.55 -1.62 -20.58
N ILE A 14 9.37 -0.99 -21.41
CA ILE A 14 10.30 0.04 -20.93
C ILE A 14 9.50 1.20 -20.32
N LEU A 15 8.47 1.69 -21.03
CA LEU A 15 7.59 2.75 -20.56
C LEU A 15 6.81 2.32 -19.32
N GLY A 16 6.25 1.11 -19.30
CA GLY A 16 5.52 0.58 -18.15
C GLY A 16 6.40 0.44 -16.91
N ARG A 17 7.66 -0.01 -17.06
CA ARG A 17 8.62 -0.06 -15.94
C ARG A 17 9.02 1.33 -15.46
N ALA A 18 9.34 2.24 -16.39
CA ALA A 18 9.70 3.61 -16.03
C ALA A 18 8.55 4.31 -15.29
N TYR A 19 7.32 4.15 -15.78
CA TYR A 19 6.13 4.70 -15.15
C TYR A 19 5.81 4.02 -13.81
N PHE A 20 5.99 2.70 -13.70
CA PHE A 20 5.89 2.00 -12.43
C PHE A 20 6.89 2.54 -11.40
N HIS A 21 8.16 2.75 -11.78
CA HIS A 21 9.16 3.33 -10.88
C HIS A 21 8.86 4.79 -10.51
N TYR A 22 8.30 5.56 -11.45
CA TYR A 22 7.79 6.90 -11.17
C TYR A 22 6.70 6.84 -10.09
N LEU A 23 5.68 5.98 -10.29
CA LEU A 23 4.61 5.77 -9.31
C LEU A 23 5.15 5.30 -7.95
N CYS A 24 6.11 4.36 -7.93
CA CYS A 24 6.76 3.94 -6.69
C CYS A 24 7.40 5.10 -5.92
N LYS A 25 7.89 6.12 -6.63
CA LYS A 25 8.62 7.24 -6.06
C LYS A 25 7.70 8.40 -5.67
N THR A 26 6.64 8.63 -6.42
CA THR A 26 5.80 9.83 -6.27
C THR A 26 4.47 9.58 -5.58
N ASP A 27 3.89 8.39 -5.72
CA ASP A 27 2.50 8.10 -5.32
C ASP A 27 2.37 6.87 -4.43
N ALA A 28 3.32 5.93 -4.50
CA ALA A 28 3.36 4.82 -3.57
C ALA A 28 3.77 5.33 -2.17
N GLY A 29 3.05 4.94 -1.13
CA GLY A 29 3.42 5.30 0.24
C GLY A 29 2.26 5.24 1.21
N ILE A 30 2.46 5.86 2.36
CA ILE A 30 1.40 6.17 3.32
C ILE A 30 1.05 7.65 3.16
N HIS A 31 -0.23 7.92 3.01
CA HIS A 31 -0.80 9.26 3.05
C HIS A 31 -1.76 9.32 4.23
N ILE A 32 -1.49 10.19 5.18
CA ILE A 32 -2.35 10.44 6.34
C ILE A 32 -3.12 11.72 6.07
N TYR A 33 -4.44 11.62 6.03
CA TYR A 33 -5.33 12.75 5.81
C TYR A 33 -5.78 13.36 7.12
N ASP A 34 -6.04 12.51 8.11
CA ASP A 34 -6.49 12.92 9.43
C ASP A 34 -5.97 11.98 10.51
N THR A 35 -5.89 12.49 11.73
CA THR A 35 -5.43 11.73 12.91
C THR A 35 -6.50 11.72 13.98
N VAL A 36 -6.60 10.60 14.69
CA VAL A 36 -7.55 10.38 15.77
C VAL A 36 -6.79 10.27 17.08
N GLU A 37 -7.06 11.17 18.00
CA GLU A 37 -6.60 11.07 19.38
C GLU A 37 -7.50 10.10 20.17
N LEU A 38 -6.91 9.00 20.64
CA LEU A 38 -7.60 8.01 21.46
C LEU A 38 -7.21 8.17 22.94
N GLY A 39 -8.20 8.00 23.82
CA GLY A 39 -8.01 8.02 25.26
C GLY A 39 -7.22 6.82 25.79
N VAL A 40 -6.78 6.91 27.05
CA VAL A 40 -5.94 5.89 27.73
C VAL A 40 -6.57 4.50 27.78
N GLU A 41 -7.90 4.41 27.70
CA GLU A 41 -8.65 3.17 27.64
C GLU A 41 -8.31 2.30 26.42
N TYR A 42 -7.89 2.91 25.32
CA TYR A 42 -7.47 2.23 24.08
C TYR A 42 -6.03 1.68 24.14
N TRP A 43 -5.30 1.98 25.21
CA TRP A 43 -3.89 1.64 25.39
C TRP A 43 -3.68 0.74 26.61
N SER A 44 -2.72 -0.16 26.52
CA SER A 44 -2.24 -0.94 27.65
C SER A 44 -1.39 -0.07 28.58
N LEU A 45 -1.11 -0.56 29.80
CA LEU A 45 -0.18 0.10 30.72
C LEU A 45 1.24 0.25 30.15
N SER A 46 1.63 -0.58 29.18
CA SER A 46 2.90 -0.46 28.46
C SER A 46 2.86 0.51 27.28
N GLY A 47 1.75 1.25 27.10
CA GLY A 47 1.54 2.16 25.97
C GLY A 47 1.25 1.45 24.65
N SER A 48 0.95 0.15 24.67
CA SER A 48 0.67 -0.62 23.47
C SER A 48 -0.83 -0.54 23.12
N PRO A 49 -1.19 -0.39 21.84
CA PRO A 49 -2.59 -0.29 21.44
C PRO A 49 -3.34 -1.62 21.66
N LYS A 50 -4.54 -1.55 22.21
CA LYS A 50 -5.40 -2.73 22.49
C LYS A 50 -6.19 -3.20 21.27
N PHE A 51 -6.34 -2.35 20.26
CA PHE A 51 -7.12 -2.59 19.04
C PHE A 51 -6.36 -3.35 17.95
N TYR A 52 -5.33 -4.12 18.33
CA TYR A 52 -4.73 -5.12 17.45
C TYR A 52 -5.02 -6.52 17.96
N THR A 53 -5.41 -7.40 17.05
CA THR A 53 -5.53 -8.83 17.32
C THR A 53 -4.17 -9.42 17.73
N GLY A 54 -4.16 -10.60 18.35
CA GLY A 54 -2.91 -11.31 18.69
C GLY A 54 -2.01 -11.64 17.49
N ARG A 55 -2.50 -11.46 16.25
CA ARG A 55 -1.73 -11.60 15.00
C ARG A 55 -1.26 -10.27 14.42
N GLY A 56 -1.45 -9.15 15.14
CA GLY A 56 -1.06 -7.80 14.71
C GLY A 56 -1.92 -7.19 13.61
N LYS A 57 -3.11 -7.75 13.35
CA LYS A 57 -4.11 -7.14 12.46
C LYS A 57 -4.95 -6.11 13.22
N PHE A 58 -5.36 -5.05 12.53
CA PHE A 58 -6.34 -4.08 13.02
C PHE A 58 -7.64 -4.81 13.39
N ASP A 59 -8.12 -4.57 14.61
CA ASP A 59 -9.35 -5.16 15.13
C ASP A 59 -10.51 -4.17 15.01
N GLU A 60 -11.24 -4.25 13.90
CA GLU A 60 -12.38 -3.38 13.60
C GLU A 60 -13.51 -3.54 14.63
N ALA A 61 -13.66 -4.74 15.20
CA ALA A 61 -14.68 -5.02 16.20
C ALA A 61 -14.39 -4.30 17.53
N PHE A 62 -13.13 -3.99 17.82
CA PHE A 62 -12.73 -3.24 19.01
C PHE A 62 -13.38 -1.84 19.04
N PHE A 63 -13.56 -1.22 17.87
CA PHE A 63 -14.15 0.10 17.75
C PHE A 63 -15.64 0.06 17.41
N GLU A 64 -16.32 -1.07 17.63
CA GLU A 64 -17.72 -1.24 17.23
C GLU A 64 -17.94 -0.86 15.76
N THR A 65 -16.98 -1.19 14.88
CA THR A 65 -16.95 -0.87 13.45
C THR A 65 -16.91 0.62 13.10
N LYS A 66 -16.68 1.53 14.07
CA LYS A 66 -16.48 2.96 13.79
C LYS A 66 -15.33 3.19 12.80
N TYR A 67 -14.23 2.47 12.98
CA TYR A 67 -13.11 2.50 12.05
C TYR A 67 -13.02 1.17 11.31
N GLU A 68 -12.97 1.23 9.99
CA GLU A 68 -12.94 0.07 9.11
C GLU A 68 -11.66 0.06 8.27
N TYR A 69 -11.05 -1.12 8.09
CA TYR A 69 -9.89 -1.27 7.24
C TYR A 69 -10.31 -1.83 5.87
N ARG A 70 -10.36 -0.95 4.87
CA ARG A 70 -10.78 -1.30 3.51
C ARG A 70 -9.59 -1.61 2.62
N THR A 71 -9.74 -2.63 1.78
CA THR A 71 -8.82 -2.86 0.65
C THR A 71 -9.55 -2.54 -0.64
N VAL A 72 -9.08 -1.51 -1.33
CA VAL A 72 -9.64 -1.05 -2.60
C VAL A 72 -8.65 -1.39 -3.72
N ASP A 73 -9.03 -2.33 -4.57
CA ASP A 73 -8.26 -2.68 -5.75
C ASP A 73 -8.65 -1.77 -6.91
N ASN A 74 -7.79 -0.78 -7.21
CA ASN A 74 -7.99 0.14 -8.34
C ASN A 74 -7.40 -0.47 -9.62
N PHE A 75 -8.27 -1.12 -10.41
CA PHE A 75 -7.96 -1.63 -11.73
C PHE A 75 -8.65 -0.78 -12.82
N PRO A 76 -7.97 -0.38 -13.92
CA PRO A 76 -6.54 -0.10 -14.10
C PRO A 76 -6.25 1.42 -14.05
N VAL A 77 -5.18 1.82 -13.34
CA VAL A 77 -4.80 3.23 -13.10
C VAL A 77 -4.53 4.03 -14.38
N LEU A 78 -4.12 3.34 -15.45
CA LEU A 78 -4.13 3.80 -16.84
C LEU A 78 -4.47 2.56 -17.67
N GLY A 79 -5.31 2.72 -18.69
CA GLY A 79 -5.89 1.63 -19.48
C GLY A 79 -4.95 0.44 -19.72
N SER A 80 -5.51 -0.76 -19.85
CA SER A 80 -4.96 -2.11 -20.05
C SER A 80 -3.50 -2.32 -20.58
N PHE A 81 -2.87 -1.33 -21.23
CA PHE A 81 -1.57 -1.41 -21.89
C PHE A 81 -0.34 -1.47 -20.96
N LEU A 82 -0.33 -0.86 -19.76
CA LEU A 82 0.90 -0.82 -18.92
C LEU A 82 1.07 -1.95 -17.89
N ASN A 83 0.10 -2.87 -17.74
CA ASN A 83 0.17 -3.98 -16.76
C ASN A 83 0.51 -3.54 -15.31
N ILE A 84 0.12 -2.32 -14.93
CA ILE A 84 0.28 -1.79 -13.57
C ILE A 84 -1.07 -1.93 -12.84
N ARG A 85 -1.00 -2.35 -11.58
CA ARG A 85 -2.14 -2.51 -10.68
C ARG A 85 -1.86 -1.69 -9.43
N ASN A 86 -2.88 -1.04 -8.88
CA ASN A 86 -2.78 -0.39 -7.58
C ASN A 86 -3.74 -1.06 -6.61
N ARG A 87 -3.25 -1.36 -5.42
CA ARG A 87 -4.03 -1.77 -4.27
C ARG A 87 -3.89 -0.69 -3.21
N LEU A 88 -5.00 -0.06 -2.88
CA LEU A 88 -5.09 0.88 -1.79
C LEU A 88 -5.58 0.14 -0.55
N PHE A 89 -4.92 0.39 0.58
CA PHE A 89 -5.43 0.02 1.88
C PHE A 89 -5.82 1.30 2.62
N GLN A 90 -7.04 1.38 3.13
CA GLN A 90 -7.61 2.60 3.67
C GLN A 90 -8.14 2.35 5.08
N VAL A 91 -7.96 3.32 5.97
CA VAL A 91 -8.72 3.39 7.22
C VAL A 91 -9.85 4.38 7.00
N PHE A 92 -11.07 3.90 7.13
CA PHE A 92 -12.29 4.67 6.93
C PHE A 92 -12.99 4.88 8.27
N ASP A 93 -13.39 6.11 8.54
CA ASP A 93 -14.26 6.45 9.65
C ASP A 93 -15.71 6.40 9.17
N ASN A 94 -16.46 5.42 9.68
CA ASN A 94 -17.85 5.18 9.33
C ASN A 94 -18.79 6.26 9.88
N ASP A 95 -18.42 6.96 10.96
CA ASP A 95 -19.26 8.03 11.52
C ASP A 95 -19.23 9.28 10.65
N THR A 96 -18.03 9.62 10.14
CA THR A 96 -17.82 10.84 9.34
C THR A 96 -17.83 10.59 7.83
N GLU A 97 -17.88 9.33 7.43
CA GLU A 97 -17.76 8.85 6.05
C GLU A 97 -16.47 9.31 5.34
N ARG A 98 -15.36 9.38 6.08
CA ARG A 98 -14.08 9.90 5.57
C ARG A 98 -12.96 8.88 5.63
N VAL A 99 -12.03 8.98 4.69
CA VAL A 99 -10.77 8.24 4.71
C VAL A 99 -9.78 8.99 5.60
N LEU A 100 -9.34 8.38 6.69
CA LEU A 100 -8.38 8.95 7.63
C LEU A 100 -6.94 8.83 7.11
N GLY A 101 -6.67 7.78 6.36
CA GLY A 101 -5.40 7.59 5.68
C GLY A 101 -5.46 6.44 4.71
N GLU A 102 -4.47 6.38 3.84
CA GLU A 102 -4.32 5.32 2.88
C GLU A 102 -2.88 4.91 2.65
N LYS A 103 -2.71 3.64 2.25
CA LYS A 103 -1.45 3.03 1.89
C LYS A 103 -1.58 2.47 0.48
N SER A 104 -0.80 3.01 -0.46
CA SER A 104 -0.85 2.63 -1.87
C SER A 104 0.25 1.62 -2.22
N HIS A 105 -0.16 0.49 -2.79
CA HIS A 105 0.72 -0.59 -3.24
C HIS A 105 0.57 -0.79 -4.73
N TYR A 106 1.62 -0.42 -5.46
CA TYR A 106 1.69 -0.66 -6.90
C TYR A 106 2.33 -2.01 -7.19
N TYR A 107 1.74 -2.74 -8.12
CA TYR A 107 2.25 -3.99 -8.67
C TYR A 107 2.41 -3.85 -10.18
N TYR A 108 3.57 -4.26 -10.68
CA TYR A 108 3.84 -4.40 -12.11
C TYR A 108 3.95 -5.88 -12.46
N GLY A 109 3.08 -6.34 -13.38
CA GLY A 109 3.14 -7.71 -13.86
C GLY A 109 2.11 -8.03 -14.94
N GLY A 110 2.57 -8.59 -16.07
CA GLY A 110 1.73 -9.04 -17.18
C GLY A 110 1.25 -10.50 -17.06
N LYS A 111 0.28 -10.87 -17.91
CA LYS A 111 -0.08 -12.28 -18.17
C LYS A 111 1.11 -13.00 -18.81
N ARG A 112 1.26 -14.32 -18.59
CA ARG A 112 2.40 -15.15 -19.04
C ARG A 112 2.91 -14.84 -20.46
N VAL A 113 2.01 -14.64 -21.42
CA VAL A 113 2.34 -14.42 -22.84
C VAL A 113 3.17 -13.14 -23.06
N MET A 114 2.88 -12.06 -22.33
CA MET A 114 3.67 -10.82 -22.39
C MET A 114 5.04 -10.97 -21.71
N ASN A 115 5.13 -11.83 -20.68
CA ASN A 115 6.37 -12.04 -19.92
C ASN A 115 7.32 -13.08 -20.56
N THR A 116 6.85 -13.96 -21.44
CA THR A 116 7.69 -15.02 -22.06
C THR A 116 8.37 -14.60 -23.36
N TRP A 117 7.83 -13.60 -24.06
CA TRP A 117 8.39 -13.11 -25.34
C TRP A 117 9.33 -11.91 -25.18
N GLN A 118 9.66 -11.55 -23.94
CA GLN A 118 10.51 -10.40 -23.66
C GLN A 118 11.81 -10.86 -23.01
N PRO A 119 12.96 -10.63 -23.66
CA PRO A 119 14.28 -11.04 -23.15
C PRO A 119 14.67 -10.33 -21.83
N PHE A 120 13.86 -9.39 -21.33
CA PHE A 120 14.12 -8.57 -20.15
C PHE A 120 13.05 -8.68 -19.04
N SER A 121 12.01 -9.49 -19.22
CA SER A 121 11.04 -9.78 -18.16
C SER A 121 11.28 -11.19 -17.64
N GLY A 122 12.17 -11.34 -16.66
CA GLY A 122 12.42 -12.62 -15.99
C GLY A 122 11.24 -13.17 -15.18
N GLY A 123 9.99 -12.99 -15.62
CA GLY A 123 8.76 -13.46 -14.97
C GLY A 123 8.46 -12.86 -13.61
N LYS A 124 9.33 -11.97 -13.10
CA LYS A 124 9.22 -11.40 -11.75
C LYS A 124 8.12 -10.35 -11.72
N ARG A 125 7.17 -10.52 -10.79
CA ARG A 125 6.27 -9.45 -10.36
C ARG A 125 7.10 -8.46 -9.57
N PHE A 126 6.99 -7.17 -9.90
CA PHE A 126 7.61 -6.11 -9.13
C PHE A 126 6.51 -5.48 -8.26
N SER A 127 6.77 -5.34 -6.97
CA SER A 127 5.94 -4.55 -6.05
C SER A 127 6.74 -3.35 -5.58
N CYS A 128 6.12 -2.18 -5.57
CA CYS A 128 6.68 -1.03 -4.86
C CYS A 128 6.56 -1.29 -3.35
N LEU A 129 7.48 -0.68 -2.59
CA LEU A 129 7.52 -0.61 -1.13
C LEU A 129 7.61 -1.95 -0.41
N SER A 130 8.73 -2.16 0.28
CA SER A 130 8.79 -3.11 1.38
C SER A 130 8.33 -2.39 2.65
N ASN A 131 7.68 -3.10 3.57
CA ASN A 131 7.23 -2.51 4.85
C ASN A 131 8.38 -2.03 5.75
N SER A 132 9.61 -2.40 5.38
CA SER A 132 10.87 -1.86 5.92
C SER A 132 11.14 -0.41 5.55
N ASP A 133 10.53 0.10 4.47
CA ASP A 133 10.81 1.43 3.91
C ASP A 133 9.94 2.52 4.54
N LEU A 134 8.98 2.13 5.38
CA LEU A 134 8.10 3.04 6.11
C LEU A 134 8.80 3.55 7.37
N PRO A 135 8.79 4.86 7.65
CA PRO A 135 9.35 5.40 8.87
C PRO A 135 8.66 4.75 10.07
N ASN A 136 9.44 4.19 11.00
CA ASN A 136 8.88 3.58 12.19
C ASN A 136 8.21 4.66 13.05
N ASN A 137 6.94 4.47 13.42
CA ASN A 137 6.42 5.13 14.60
C ASN A 137 7.00 4.45 15.85
N LEU A 138 7.64 5.22 16.73
CA LEU A 138 8.46 4.75 17.85
C LEU A 138 7.70 3.93 18.91
N THR A 139 6.39 3.78 18.78
CA THR A 139 5.48 3.26 19.82
C THR A 139 5.08 1.80 19.66
N VAL A 140 5.38 1.12 18.55
CA VAL A 140 4.85 -0.23 18.27
C VAL A 140 5.95 -1.24 17.87
N ALA A 141 6.89 -1.49 18.77
CA ALA A 141 8.01 -2.43 18.51
C ALA A 141 7.63 -3.93 18.53
N ARG A 142 6.36 -4.30 18.78
CA ARG A 142 5.98 -5.66 19.21
C ARG A 142 5.04 -6.44 18.28
N TYR A 143 4.58 -5.88 17.17
CA TYR A 143 3.62 -6.53 16.27
C TYR A 143 4.15 -6.63 14.83
N PRO A 144 3.71 -7.61 14.02
CA PRO A 144 4.12 -7.71 12.61
C PRO A 144 3.90 -6.38 11.87
N GLU A 145 4.88 -6.04 11.03
CA GLU A 145 5.23 -4.66 10.63
C GLU A 145 4.19 -3.93 9.78
N ASP A 146 3.28 -4.64 9.11
CA ASP A 146 2.57 -4.06 7.95
C ASP A 146 1.39 -3.16 8.32
N TYR A 147 0.53 -3.65 9.21
CA TYR A 147 -0.70 -2.96 9.59
C TYR A 147 -0.40 -1.95 10.70
N SER A 148 0.38 -2.39 11.69
CA SER A 148 0.72 -1.61 12.87
C SER A 148 1.40 -0.29 12.52
N LYS A 149 2.36 -0.27 11.58
CA LYS A 149 3.03 0.97 11.16
C LYS A 149 2.04 1.96 10.57
N PHE A 150 1.18 1.53 9.64
CA PHE A 150 0.23 2.43 9.00
C PHE A 150 -0.83 2.98 9.96
N THR A 151 -1.56 2.11 10.67
CA THR A 151 -2.63 2.56 11.58
C THR A 151 -2.07 3.32 12.79
N SER A 152 -0.82 3.10 13.19
CA SER A 152 -0.19 3.88 14.27
C SER A 152 0.04 5.36 13.94
N HIS A 153 0.09 5.75 12.67
CA HIS A 153 0.17 7.15 12.28
C HIS A 153 -1.19 7.84 12.29
N ILE A 154 -2.28 7.06 12.29
CA ILE A 154 -3.66 7.56 12.33
C ILE A 154 -4.14 7.66 13.77
N PHE A 155 -3.95 6.60 14.57
CA PHE A 155 -4.42 6.53 15.95
C PHE A 155 -3.31 6.92 16.92
N LEU A 156 -3.45 8.12 17.49
CA LEU A 156 -2.48 8.71 18.41
C LEU A 156 -2.94 8.54 19.87
N ASN A 157 -1.98 8.35 20.76
CA ASN A 157 -2.25 8.28 22.19
C ASN A 157 -2.35 9.70 22.75
N LYS A 158 -3.52 10.06 23.30
CA LYS A 158 -3.72 11.30 24.03
C LYS A 158 -3.21 11.10 25.47
N GLN A 159 -1.96 11.49 25.72
CA GLN A 159 -1.38 11.51 27.07
C GLN A 159 -2.02 12.58 27.94
#